data_AF-A0A8D0SG48-F1
#
_entry.id   AF-A0A8D0SG48-F1
#
_cell.length_a   1.000
_cell.length_b   1.000
_cell.length_c   1.000
_cell.angle_alpha   90.00
_cell.angle_beta   90.00
_cell.angle_gamma   90.00
#
_symmetry.space_group_name_H-M   'P 1'
#
loop_
_entity.id
_entity.type
_entity.pdbx_description
1 polymer ?
#
loop_
_entity_poly.entity_id
_entity_poly.type
_entity_poly.pdbx_seq_one_letter_code
_entity_poly.pdbx_strand_id
1 'polypeptide(L)'
;MLPVYPEAKHNPLRDSNICSRLLFWWLTPLLRVGYKRRLEEDDMYSVLPEDRSAHLGEELRGYWDREVSRAEKDAREPSLMKAITKCYWKPYLVWGILMFLEVKLLHTVPCYSVYVAQS
;
A
#
# COMPACT_ATOMS: atom_id res chain seq x y z
N MET A 1 4.15 9.54 31.03
CA MET A 1 4.98 8.43 30.52
C MET A 1 4.16 7.77 29.41
N LEU A 2 4.65 7.71 28.18
CA LEU A 2 3.95 7.00 27.10
C LEU A 2 3.92 5.51 27.46
N PRO A 3 2.78 4.81 27.29
CA PRO A 3 2.74 3.37 27.53
C PRO A 3 3.77 2.69 26.61
N VAL A 4 4.66 1.90 27.22
CA VAL A 4 5.60 1.04 26.50
C VAL A 4 4.76 -0.12 25.99
N TYR A 5 4.32 -0.03 24.74
CA TYR A 5 3.65 -1.15 24.07
C TYR A 5 4.63 -2.33 24.01
N PRO A 6 4.19 -3.56 24.34
CA PRO A 6 5.04 -4.74 24.20
C PRO A 6 5.55 -4.84 22.76
N GLU A 7 6.81 -5.27 22.60
CA GLU A 7 7.46 -5.45 21.30
C GLU A 7 6.56 -6.29 20.38
N ALA A 8 5.94 -5.62 19.41
CA ALA A 8 4.97 -6.24 18.52
C ALA A 8 5.63 -7.36 17.71
N LYS A 9 4.94 -8.50 17.61
CA LYS A 9 5.46 -9.70 16.94
C LYS A 9 5.90 -9.36 15.51
N HIS A 10 7.12 -9.77 15.16
CA HIS A 10 7.72 -9.46 13.87
C HIS A 10 6.82 -9.93 12.72
N ASN A 11 6.60 -9.06 11.73
CA ASN A 11 5.68 -9.37 10.65
C ASN A 11 6.29 -10.45 9.73
N PRO A 12 5.68 -11.64 9.60
CA PRO A 12 6.17 -12.71 8.74
C PRO A 12 6.22 -12.30 7.25
N LEU A 13 5.56 -11.19 6.87
CA LEU A 13 5.68 -10.59 5.55
C LEU A 13 7.12 -10.23 5.17
N ARG A 14 7.96 -9.85 6.15
CA ARG A 14 9.33 -9.41 5.90
C ARG A 14 10.22 -10.54 5.37
N ASP A 15 10.01 -11.75 5.87
CA ASP A 15 10.80 -12.94 5.51
C ASP A 15 10.05 -13.89 4.54
N SER A 16 8.82 -13.56 4.16
CA SER A 16 8.00 -14.43 3.31
C SER A 16 8.41 -14.41 1.82
N ASN A 17 8.44 -15.60 1.22
CA ASN A 17 8.61 -15.76 -0.24
C ASN A 17 7.48 -15.06 -1.02
N ILE A 18 7.78 -14.58 -2.23
CA ILE A 18 6.84 -13.86 -3.12
C ILE A 18 5.51 -14.62 -3.29
N CYS A 19 5.55 -15.94 -3.44
CA CYS A 19 4.35 -16.78 -3.54
C CYS A 19 3.48 -16.76 -2.27
N SER A 20 4.10 -16.74 -1.08
CA SER A 20 3.39 -16.61 0.20
C SER A 20 2.77 -15.23 0.38
N ARG A 21 3.41 -14.19 -0.16
CA ARG A 21 2.89 -12.82 -0.16
C ARG A 21 1.67 -12.68 -1.07
N LEU A 22 1.73 -13.25 -2.27
CA LEU A 22 0.62 -13.22 -3.24
C LEU A 22 -0.60 -14.03 -2.78
N LEU A 23 -0.39 -15.20 -2.18
CA LEU A 23 -1.47 -16.06 -1.70
C LEU A 23 -1.98 -15.69 -0.29
N PHE A 24 -1.53 -14.57 0.28
CA PHE A 24 -1.82 -14.15 1.66
C PHE A 24 -1.61 -15.26 2.70
N TRP A 25 -0.70 -16.19 2.42
CA TRP A 25 -0.49 -17.38 3.25
C TRP A 25 0.06 -17.03 4.64
N TRP A 26 0.79 -15.92 4.73
CA TRP A 26 1.29 -15.33 5.97
C TRP A 26 0.16 -14.90 6.93
N LEU A 27 -1.06 -14.67 6.43
CA LEU A 27 -2.22 -14.24 7.21
C LEU A 27 -2.98 -15.42 7.82
N THR A 28 -2.83 -16.63 7.26
CA THR A 28 -3.47 -17.86 7.74
C THR A 28 -3.30 -18.13 9.26
N PRO A 29 -2.11 -17.97 9.88
CA PRO A 29 -1.97 -18.17 11.33
C PRO A 29 -2.79 -17.17 12.16
N LEU A 30 -2.89 -15.91 11.71
CA LEU A 30 -3.67 -14.88 12.40
C LEU A 30 -5.17 -15.19 12.33
N LEU A 31 -5.65 -15.61 11.15
CA LEU A 31 -7.04 -16.01 10.94
C LEU A 31 -7.43 -17.24 11.78
N ARG A 32 -6.51 -18.20 11.96
CA ARG A 32 -6.76 -19.36 12.85
C ARG A 32 -6.91 -18.96 14.31
N VAL A 33 -6.15 -17.97 14.79
CA VAL A 33 -6.31 -17.45 16.16
C VAL A 33 -7.65 -16.75 16.30
N GLY A 34 -7.99 -15.86 15.35
CA GLY A 34 -9.29 -15.18 15.31
C GLY A 34 -10.49 -16.12 15.22
N TYR A 35 -10.33 -17.30 14.62
CA TYR A 35 -11.38 -18.33 14.57
C TYR A 35 -11.59 -19.03 15.93
N LYS A 36 -10.52 -19.17 16.74
CA LYS A 36 -10.58 -19.84 18.05
C LYS A 36 -10.93 -18.88 19.19
N ARG A 37 -10.49 -17.62 19.11
CA ARG A 37 -10.71 -16.59 20.14
C ARG A 37 -10.83 -15.20 19.52
N ARG A 38 -11.40 -14.25 20.26
CA ARG A 38 -11.31 -12.81 19.94
C ARG A 38 -9.84 -12.39 19.90
N LEU A 39 -9.44 -11.62 18.90
CA LEU A 39 -8.08 -11.07 18.81
C LEU A 39 -7.88 -9.98 19.86
N GLU A 40 -6.72 -10.01 20.51
CA GLU A 40 -6.22 -8.95 21.40
C GLU A 40 -5.13 -8.15 20.69
N GLU A 41 -4.81 -6.94 21.18
CA GLU A 41 -3.78 -6.07 20.58
C GLU A 41 -2.41 -6.76 20.52
N ASP A 42 -2.09 -7.61 21.49
CA ASP A 42 -0.84 -8.38 21.56
C ASP A 42 -0.70 -9.44 20.46
N ASP A 43 -1.81 -9.90 19.85
CA ASP A 43 -1.80 -10.86 18.75
C ASP A 43 -1.53 -10.19 17.37
N MET A 44 -1.55 -8.86 17.31
CA MET A 44 -1.33 -8.11 16.07
C MET A 44 0.16 -8.02 15.72
N TYR A 45 0.47 -8.27 14.45
CA TYR A 45 1.83 -8.08 13.94
C TYR A 45 2.21 -6.60 13.89
N SER A 46 3.50 -6.33 14.09
CA SER A 46 4.04 -4.98 13.91
C SER A 46 3.82 -4.48 12.47
N VAL A 47 3.49 -3.20 12.32
CA VAL A 47 3.44 -2.56 10.99
C VAL A 47 4.78 -2.71 10.29
N LEU A 48 4.74 -3.12 9.02
CA LEU A 48 5.92 -3.28 8.18
C LEU A 48 6.67 -1.93 8.14
N PRO A 49 8.00 -1.90 8.23
CA PRO A 49 8.74 -0.64 8.28
C PRO A 49 8.44 0.31 7.10
N GLU A 50 8.11 -0.25 5.93
CA GLU A 50 7.66 0.48 4.73
C GLU A 50 6.31 1.18 4.91
N ASP A 51 5.37 0.56 5.65
CA ASP A 51 4.02 1.08 5.89
C ASP A 51 3.95 1.99 7.13
N ARG A 52 5.08 2.23 7.82
CA ARG A 52 5.12 3.10 8.99
C ARG A 52 4.95 4.55 8.56
N SER A 53 4.09 5.26 9.28
CA SER A 53 3.86 6.70 9.10
C SER A 53 5.14 7.54 9.17
N ALA A 54 6.14 7.09 9.94
CA ALA A 54 7.45 7.73 10.03
C ALA A 54 8.18 7.76 8.67
N HIS A 55 8.18 6.64 7.94
CA HIS A 55 8.86 6.54 6.65
C HIS A 55 8.18 7.43 5.59
N LEU A 56 6.86 7.33 5.48
CA LEU A 56 6.04 8.16 4.59
C LEU A 56 6.18 9.66 4.93
N GLY A 57 6.26 9.98 6.22
CA GLY A 57 6.46 11.35 6.71
C GLY A 57 7.83 11.91 6.32
N GLU A 58 8.88 11.10 6.43
CA GLU A 58 10.24 11.49 6.03
C GLU A 58 10.37 11.70 4.52
N GLU A 59 9.78 10.81 3.72
CA GLU A 59 9.76 10.96 2.25
C GLU A 59 9.02 12.24 1.85
N LEU A 60 7.82 12.47 2.39
CA LEU A 60 7.03 13.66 2.12
C LEU A 60 7.78 14.93 2.54
N ARG A 61 8.47 14.91 3.69
CA ARG A 61 9.26 16.04 4.18
C ARG A 61 10.40 16.37 3.22
N GLY A 62 11.09 15.36 2.69
CA GLY A 62 12.12 15.56 1.66
C GLY A 62 11.57 16.19 0.38
N TYR A 63 10.37 15.82 -0.07
CA TYR A 63 9.72 16.46 -1.23
C TYR A 63 9.21 17.87 -0.92
N TRP A 64 8.74 18.10 0.30
CA TRP A 64 8.30 19.41 0.78
C TRP A 64 9.46 20.40 0.80
N ASP A 65 10.61 20.04 1.38
CA ASP A 65 11.78 20.92 1.45
C ASP A 65 12.28 21.31 0.04
N ARG A 66 12.19 20.37 -0.92
CA ARG A 66 12.51 20.63 -2.34
C ARG A 66 11.51 21.59 -3.00
N GLU A 67 10.22 21.50 -2.68
CA GLU A 67 9.20 22.41 -3.21
C GLU A 67 9.37 23.81 -2.61
N VAL A 68 9.65 23.91 -1.31
CA VAL A 68 9.92 25.19 -0.62
C VAL A 68 11.14 25.89 -1.22
N SER A 69 12.26 25.18 -1.41
CA SER A 69 13.46 25.76 -2.02
C SER A 69 13.25 26.23 -3.47
N ARG A 70 12.34 25.58 -4.22
CA ARG A 70 11.97 26.02 -5.58
C ARG A 70 11.05 27.23 -5.55
N ALA A 71 10.06 27.21 -4.66
CA ALA A 71 9.10 28.29 -4.48
C ALA A 71 9.80 29.60 -4.08
N GLU A 72 10.82 29.53 -3.22
CA GLU A 72 11.65 30.67 -2.84
C GLU A 72 12.43 31.26 -4.02
N LYS A 73 13.01 30.40 -4.88
CA LYS A 73 13.74 30.84 -6.09
C LYS A 73 12.82 31.46 -7.14
N ASP A 74 11.61 30.92 -7.27
CA ASP A 74 10.62 31.35 -8.27
C ASP A 74 9.69 32.46 -7.75
N ALA A 75 9.96 33.01 -6.55
CA ALA A 75 9.13 34.00 -5.85
C ALA A 75 7.64 33.62 -5.81
N ARG A 76 7.36 32.33 -5.61
CA ARG A 76 6.02 31.74 -5.63
C ARG A 76 5.67 31.16 -4.26
N GLU A 77 4.38 31.06 -3.96
CA GLU A 77 3.91 30.33 -2.78
C GLU A 77 4.13 28.80 -2.94
N PRO A 78 4.72 28.12 -1.94
CA PRO A 78 4.87 26.67 -1.95
C PRO A 78 3.52 25.99 -1.79
N SER A 79 3.25 24.92 -2.57
CA SER A 79 1.99 24.19 -2.48
C SER A 79 2.17 22.73 -2.05
N LEU A 80 1.56 22.39 -0.91
CA LEU A 80 1.60 21.04 -0.34
C LEU A 80 1.02 20.00 -1.30
N MET A 81 -0.07 20.34 -1.99
CA MET A 81 -0.70 19.43 -2.96
C MET A 81 0.23 19.04 -4.10
N LYS A 82 1.14 19.93 -4.55
CA LYS A 82 2.14 19.56 -5.56
C LYS A 82 3.16 18.58 -5.00
N ALA A 83 3.66 18.82 -3.79
CA ALA A 83 4.61 17.92 -3.14
C ALA A 83 4.01 16.51 -2.94
N ILE A 84 2.77 16.45 -2.44
CA ILE A 84 2.03 15.18 -2.26
C ILE A 84 1.82 14.47 -3.59
N THR A 85 1.30 15.18 -4.61
CA THR A 85 1.08 14.60 -5.94
C THR A 85 2.38 14.04 -6.51
N LYS A 86 3.48 14.79 -6.39
CA LYS A 86 4.79 14.41 -6.92
C LYS A 86 5.43 13.22 -6.18
N CYS A 87 5.12 13.06 -4.90
CA CYS A 87 5.55 11.92 -4.09
C CYS A 87 4.81 10.64 -4.52
N TYR A 88 3.47 10.71 -4.63
CA TYR A 88 2.65 9.49 -4.73
C TYR A 88 2.08 9.16 -6.12
N TRP A 89 2.22 10.03 -7.13
CA TRP A 89 1.61 9.75 -8.46
C TRP A 89 2.09 8.45 -9.11
N LYS A 90 3.34 8.03 -8.87
CA LYS A 90 3.92 6.81 -9.49
C LYS A 90 3.18 5.53 -9.09
N PRO A 91 3.05 5.18 -7.80
CA PRO A 91 2.30 3.99 -7.41
C PRO A 91 0.83 4.09 -7.83
N TYR A 92 0.19 5.26 -7.71
CA TYR A 92 -1.20 5.45 -8.16
C TYR A 92 -1.37 5.25 -9.67
N LEU A 93 -0.40 5.65 -10.49
CA LEU A 93 -0.43 5.45 -11.93
C LEU A 93 -0.36 3.95 -12.28
N VAL A 94 0.51 3.19 -11.61
CA VAL A 94 0.63 1.74 -11.81
C VAL A 94 -0.68 1.04 -11.46
N TRP A 95 -1.26 1.38 -10.30
CA TRP A 95 -2.59 0.88 -9.92
C TRP A 95 -3.68 1.25 -10.92
N GLY A 96 -3.65 2.47 -11.46
CA GLY A 96 -4.59 2.92 -12.50
C GLY A 96 -4.47 2.13 -13.80
N ILE A 97 -3.25 1.81 -14.24
CA ILE A 97 -3.00 0.99 -15.42
C ILE A 97 -3.49 -0.45 -15.19
N LEU A 98 -3.19 -1.04 -14.02
CA LEU A 98 -3.63 -2.38 -13.65
C LEU A 98 -5.17 -2.47 -13.66
N MET A 99 -5.86 -1.53 -13.00
CA MET A 99 -7.32 -1.44 -12.99
C MET A 99 -7.91 -1.33 -14.40
N PHE A 100 -7.29 -0.52 -15.26
CA PHE A 100 -7.76 -0.37 -16.64
C PHE A 100 -7.66 -1.69 -17.43
N LEU A 101 -6.56 -2.43 -17.25
CA LEU A 101 -6.36 -3.75 -17.89
C LEU A 101 -7.37 -4.78 -17.37
N GLU A 102 -7.61 -4.83 -16.06
CA GLU A 102 -8.59 -5.73 -15.46
C GLU A 102 -10.00 -5.50 -15.99
N VAL A 103 -10.44 -4.24 -16.06
CA VAL A 103 -11.77 -3.88 -16.58
C VAL A 103 -11.92 -4.29 -18.04
N LYS A 104 -10.88 -4.09 -18.87
CA LYS A 104 -10.91 -4.51 -20.28
C LYS A 104 -11.01 -6.01 -20.43
N LEU A 105 -10.22 -6.77 -19.67
CA LEU A 105 -10.28 -8.23 -19.68
C LEU A 105 -11.66 -8.73 -19.25
N LEU A 106 -12.22 -8.19 -18.16
CA LEU A 106 -13.52 -8.60 -17.64
C LEU A 106 -14.67 -8.32 -18.63
N HIS A 107 -14.55 -7.26 -19.46
CA HIS A 107 -15.56 -6.91 -20.45
C HIS A 107 -15.42 -7.66 -21.78
N THR A 108 -14.19 -7.99 -22.19
CA THR A 108 -13.92 -8.70 -23.46
C THR A 108 -14.20 -10.20 -23.35
N VAL A 109 -13.95 -10.83 -22.19
CA VAL A 109 -14.21 -12.26 -21.94
C VAL A 109 -15.66 -12.70 -22.21
N PRO A 110 -16.71 -12.02 -21.69
CA PRO A 110 -18.09 -12.40 -21.98
C PRO A 110 -18.46 -12.17 -23.45
N CYS A 111 -17.97 -11.10 -24.09
CA CYS A 111 -18.18 -10.87 -25.52
C CYS A 111 -17.54 -11.97 -26.38
N TYR A 112 -16.33 -12.42 -26.02
CA TYR A 112 -15.66 -13.53 -26.71
C TYR A 112 -16.37 -14.86 -26.50
N SER A 113 -16.86 -15.12 -25.27
CA SER A 113 -17.64 -16.33 -24.96
C SER A 113 -18.96 -16.39 -25.72
N VAL A 114 -19.65 -15.25 -25.90
CA VAL A 114 -20.89 -15.17 -26.70
C VAL A 114 -20.58 -15.37 -28.18
N TYR A 115 -19.49 -14.80 -28.70
CA TYR A 115 -19.08 -14.96 -30.09
C TYR A 115 -18.74 -16.42 -30.44
N VAL A 116 -18.00 -17.12 -29.57
CA VAL A 116 -17.67 -18.54 -29.75
C VAL A 116 -18.90 -19.44 -29.62
N ALA A 117 -19.86 -19.11 -28.75
CA ALA A 117 -21.10 -19.88 -28.60
C ALA A 117 -22.05 -19.76 -29.82
N GLN A 118 -21.79 -18.81 -30.72
CA GLN A 118 -22.63 -18.53 -31.90
C GLN A 118 -21.99 -19.02 -33.22
N SER A 119 -20.77 -19.58 -33.16
CA SER A 119 -20.06 -20.25 -34.26
C SER A 119 -20.21 -21.77 -34.17
#